data_AF-A0A353EXL6-F1
#
_entry.id   AF-A0A353EXL6-F1
#
_cell.length_a   1.000
_cell.length_b   1.000
_cell.length_c   1.000
_cell.angle_alpha   90.00
_cell.angle_beta   90.00
_cell.angle_gamma   90.00
#
_symmetry.space_group_name_H-M   'P 1'
#
loop_
_entity.id
_entity.type
_entity.pdbx_description
1 polymer ?
#
loop_
_entity_poly.entity_id
_entity_poly.type
_entity_poly.pdbx_seq_one_letter_code
_entity_poly.pdbx_strand_id
1 'polypeptide(L)'
;VNEKFEIVAKESTPTLVGRPNLEIVRDIAMLANKLCADAGIALSEVASLGIASPGIVDDTTGCVVYANNLDFRDFPILPELHKLLDIAEMHIENDANAAAWGEAIAGAAKGSKSSVMITLGTGVGGGIVDGGKV
;
A
#
# COMPACT_ATOMS: atom_id res chain seq x y z
N VAL A 1 4.46 -10.49 1.56
CA VAL A 1 4.48 -11.45 0.42
C VAL A 1 5.90 -11.94 0.22
N ASN A 2 6.12 -13.11 -0.37
CA ASN A 2 7.47 -13.56 -0.71
C ASN A 2 7.88 -13.11 -2.14
N GLU A 3 9.09 -13.45 -2.57
CA GLU A 3 9.64 -13.11 -3.91
C GLU A 3 8.84 -13.68 -5.08
N LYS A 4 7.97 -14.66 -4.84
CA LYS A 4 7.06 -15.25 -5.84
C LYS A 4 5.67 -14.59 -5.84
N PHE A 5 5.50 -13.50 -5.10
CA PHE A 5 4.25 -12.79 -4.86
C PHE A 5 3.19 -13.60 -4.10
N GLU A 6 3.59 -14.62 -3.35
CA GLU A 6 2.68 -15.41 -2.53
C GLU A 6 2.44 -14.72 -1.17
N ILE A 7 1.20 -14.77 -0.69
CA ILE A 7 0.82 -14.22 0.62
C ILE A 7 1.31 -15.19 1.70
N VAL A 8 2.25 -14.73 2.52
CA VAL A 8 2.83 -15.50 3.66
C VAL A 8 1.95 -15.41 4.89
N ALA A 9 1.49 -14.19 5.22
CA ALA A 9 0.59 -13.91 6.32
C ALA A 9 -0.30 -12.71 5.93
N LYS A 10 -1.48 -12.62 6.55
CA LYS A 10 -2.43 -11.53 6.33
C LYS A 10 -3.16 -11.20 7.63
N GLU A 11 -3.25 -9.92 7.92
CA GLU A 11 -3.97 -9.37 9.06
C GLU A 11 -4.71 -8.09 8.67
N SER A 12 -5.67 -7.69 9.49
CA SER A 12 -6.38 -6.43 9.32
C SER A 12 -6.84 -5.84 10.66
N THR A 13 -7.06 -4.53 10.67
CA THR A 13 -7.65 -3.79 11.78
C THR A 13 -8.64 -2.75 11.25
N PRO A 14 -9.71 -2.39 11.98
CA PRO A 14 -10.59 -1.31 11.58
C PRO A 14 -9.84 0.02 11.44
N THR A 15 -10.12 0.80 10.39
CA THR A 15 -9.46 2.09 10.14
C THR A 15 -9.84 3.17 11.15
N LEU A 16 -11.04 3.06 11.75
CA LEU A 16 -11.60 3.98 12.76
C LEU A 16 -11.55 5.45 12.30
N VAL A 17 -12.27 5.77 11.22
CA VAL A 17 -12.34 7.11 10.61
C VAL A 17 -12.80 8.17 11.62
N GLY A 18 -12.22 9.37 11.56
CA GLY A 18 -12.54 10.50 12.44
C GLY A 18 -11.61 10.66 13.64
N ARG A 19 -10.59 9.81 13.77
CA ARG A 19 -9.49 9.97 14.72
C ARG A 19 -8.26 10.61 14.04
N PRO A 20 -7.23 11.03 14.80
CA PRO A 20 -6.02 11.63 14.21
C PRO A 20 -5.32 10.70 13.21
N ASN A 21 -4.83 11.25 12.10
CA ASN A 21 -4.14 10.51 11.02
C ASN A 21 -2.93 9.70 11.52
N LEU A 22 -2.23 10.19 12.55
CA LEU A 22 -1.12 9.47 13.19
C LEU A 22 -1.53 8.14 13.83
N GLU A 23 -2.77 7.98 14.27
CA GLU A 23 -3.24 6.70 14.81
C GLU A 23 -3.38 5.63 13.72
N ILE A 24 -3.73 6.04 12.48
CA ILE A 24 -3.73 5.12 11.33
C ILE A 24 -2.30 4.66 11.03
N VAL A 25 -1.32 5.56 11.11
CA VAL A 25 0.10 5.23 10.93
C VAL A 25 0.59 4.24 11.99
N ARG A 26 0.22 4.45 13.26
CA ARG A 26 0.56 3.51 14.35
C ARG A 26 -0.05 2.14 14.12
N ASP A 27 -1.29 2.06 13.65
CA ASP A 27 -1.94 0.79 13.36
C ASP A 27 -1.25 0.04 12.21
N ILE A 28 -0.83 0.75 11.16
CA ILE A 28 -0.02 0.16 10.07
C ILE A 28 1.29 -0.41 10.64
N ALA A 29 2.00 0.36 11.47
CA ALA A 29 3.24 -0.09 12.07
C ALA A 29 3.05 -1.29 13.01
N MET A 30 1.97 -1.31 13.80
CA MET A 30 1.61 -2.44 14.65
C MET A 30 1.31 -3.69 13.82
N LEU A 31 0.55 -3.56 12.74
CA LEU A 31 0.26 -4.68 11.83
C LEU A 31 1.51 -5.22 11.16
N ALA A 32 2.43 -4.35 10.71
CA ALA A 32 3.70 -4.76 10.12
C ALA A 32 4.55 -5.59 11.11
N ASN A 33 4.69 -5.11 12.35
CA ASN A 33 5.38 -5.84 13.42
C ASN A 33 4.73 -7.19 13.71
N LYS A 34 3.39 -7.22 13.83
CA LYS A 34 2.63 -8.44 14.09
C LYS A 34 2.83 -9.47 12.98
N LEU A 35 2.71 -9.05 11.72
CA LEU A 35 2.89 -9.93 10.57
C LEU A 35 4.31 -10.51 10.49
N CYS A 36 5.34 -9.73 10.82
CA CYS A 36 6.72 -10.22 10.87
C CYS A 36 6.90 -11.24 12.00
N ALA A 37 6.36 -10.96 13.20
CA ALA A 37 6.39 -11.88 14.33
C ALA A 37 5.67 -13.21 14.03
N ASP A 38 4.47 -13.14 13.43
CA ASP A 38 3.69 -14.32 13.04
C ASP A 38 4.41 -15.17 11.97
N ALA A 39 5.17 -14.52 11.08
CA ALA A 39 6.00 -15.17 10.07
C ALA A 39 7.38 -15.63 10.60
N GLY A 40 7.75 -15.27 11.84
CA GLY A 40 9.03 -15.63 12.44
C GLY A 40 10.25 -14.91 11.83
N ILE A 41 10.06 -13.70 11.29
CA ILE A 41 11.13 -12.88 10.69
C ILE A 41 11.27 -11.54 11.42
N ALA A 42 12.45 -10.94 11.38
CA ALA A 42 12.67 -9.58 11.85
C ALA A 42 12.20 -8.56 10.80
N LEU A 43 11.77 -7.36 11.25
CA LEU A 43 11.44 -6.25 10.35
C LEU A 43 12.62 -5.87 9.42
N SER A 44 13.85 -5.95 9.91
CA SER A 44 15.07 -5.67 9.14
C SER A 44 15.31 -6.67 7.99
N GLU A 45 14.64 -7.81 7.99
CA GLU A 45 14.69 -8.79 6.89
C GLU A 45 13.65 -8.50 5.81
N VAL A 46 12.72 -7.56 6.05
CA VAL A 46 11.73 -7.11 5.07
C VAL A 46 12.42 -6.21 4.05
N ALA A 47 12.50 -6.67 2.80
CA ALA A 47 13.14 -5.93 1.73
C ALA A 47 12.48 -4.58 1.44
N SER A 48 11.13 -4.52 1.51
CA SER A 48 10.39 -3.28 1.30
C SER A 48 8.96 -3.33 1.87
N LEU A 49 8.38 -2.15 2.12
CA LEU A 49 6.97 -1.95 2.46
C LEU A 49 6.25 -1.21 1.32
N GLY A 50 5.13 -1.76 0.85
CA GLY A 50 4.25 -1.10 -0.10
C GLY A 50 2.93 -0.68 0.55
N ILE A 51 2.49 0.54 0.29
CA ILE A 51 1.23 1.10 0.79
C ILE A 51 0.32 1.46 -0.38
N ALA A 52 -0.90 0.94 -0.36
CA ALA A 52 -1.97 1.38 -1.25
C ALA A 52 -2.90 2.30 -0.46
N SER A 53 -3.01 3.57 -0.87
CA SER A 53 -3.88 4.55 -0.21
C SER A 53 -5.01 4.98 -1.15
N PRO A 54 -6.23 5.20 -0.63
CA PRO A 54 -7.23 5.93 -1.39
C PRO A 54 -6.76 7.37 -1.61
N GLY A 55 -7.31 8.00 -2.65
CA GLY A 55 -7.08 9.42 -2.93
C GLY A 55 -5.85 9.70 -3.80
N ILE A 56 -5.36 10.94 -3.73
CA ILE A 56 -4.24 11.43 -4.52
C ILE A 56 -2.96 11.25 -3.71
N VAL A 57 -2.00 10.53 -4.31
CA VAL A 57 -0.70 10.21 -3.72
C VAL A 57 0.39 10.94 -4.51
N ASP A 58 1.36 11.48 -3.78
CA ASP A 58 2.66 11.89 -4.31
C ASP A 58 3.68 10.83 -3.86
N ASP A 59 4.05 9.95 -4.78
CA ASP A 59 4.95 8.83 -4.58
C ASP A 59 6.41 9.28 -4.37
N THR A 60 6.76 10.47 -4.86
CA THR A 60 8.10 11.04 -4.75
C THR A 60 8.36 11.54 -3.32
N THR A 61 7.35 12.15 -2.70
CA THR A 61 7.45 12.63 -1.31
C THR A 61 6.93 11.63 -0.27
N GLY A 62 6.22 10.58 -0.71
CA GLY A 62 5.59 9.62 0.18
C GLY A 62 4.38 10.21 0.92
N CYS A 63 3.68 11.13 0.27
CA CYS A 63 2.60 11.93 0.84
C CYS A 63 1.24 11.52 0.28
N VAL A 64 0.22 11.46 1.13
CA VAL A 64 -1.17 11.44 0.67
C VAL A 64 -1.65 12.89 0.61
N VAL A 65 -1.63 13.45 -0.60
CA VAL A 65 -2.02 14.84 -0.87
C VAL A 65 -3.47 15.07 -0.47
N TYR A 66 -4.36 14.14 -0.83
CA TYR A 66 -5.77 14.26 -0.48
C TYR A 66 -6.48 12.91 -0.47
N ALA A 67 -7.12 12.56 0.64
CA ALA A 67 -8.05 11.42 0.72
C ALA A 67 -9.27 11.77 1.58
N ASN A 68 -10.38 12.17 0.93
CA ASN A 68 -11.58 12.65 1.61
C ASN A 68 -12.13 11.67 2.67
N ASN A 69 -12.13 10.38 2.36
CA ASN A 69 -12.70 9.36 3.24
C ASN A 69 -11.87 9.11 4.52
N LEU A 70 -10.60 9.55 4.53
CA LEU A 70 -9.67 9.41 5.65
C LEU A 70 -9.28 10.75 6.27
N ASP A 71 -9.80 11.87 5.75
CA ASP A 71 -9.41 13.25 6.11
C ASP A 71 -7.88 13.49 6.04
N PHE A 72 -7.23 12.87 5.06
CA PHE A 72 -5.82 13.15 4.76
C PHE A 72 -5.73 14.39 3.87
N ARG A 73 -4.84 15.31 4.26
CA ARG A 73 -4.48 16.52 3.52
C ARG A 73 -2.99 16.75 3.71
N ASP A 74 -2.23 16.68 2.61
CA ASP A 74 -0.77 16.80 2.59
C ASP A 74 -0.10 15.98 3.70
N PHE A 75 -0.60 14.76 3.93
CA PHE A 75 -0.18 13.94 5.07
C PHE A 75 1.07 13.11 4.72
N PRO A 76 2.20 13.30 5.42
CA PRO A 76 3.48 12.67 5.08
C PRO A 76 3.57 11.24 5.63
N ILE A 77 2.77 10.32 5.09
CA ILE A 77 2.61 8.97 5.63
C ILE A 77 3.92 8.15 5.64
N LEU A 78 4.73 8.19 4.58
CA LEU A 78 5.99 7.45 4.57
C LEU A 78 7.00 8.03 5.57
N PRO A 79 7.24 9.36 5.63
CA PRO A 79 8.05 9.95 6.69
C PRO A 79 7.60 9.59 8.12
N GLU A 80 6.30 9.51 8.40
CA GLU A 80 5.82 9.10 9.71
C GLU A 80 6.04 7.59 9.98
N LEU A 81 5.93 6.74 8.96
CA LEU A 81 6.20 5.30 9.11
C LEU A 81 7.68 4.99 9.28
N HIS A 82 8.58 5.70 8.62
CA HIS A 82 10.03 5.56 8.81
C HIS A 82 10.49 5.85 10.25
N LYS A 83 9.72 6.63 11.02
CA LYS A 83 10.00 6.86 12.45
C LYS A 83 9.65 5.65 13.32
N LEU A 84 8.79 4.76 12.84
CA LEU A 84 8.22 3.65 13.60
C LEU A 84 8.72 2.27 13.15
N LEU A 85 9.18 2.15 11.91
CA LEU A 85 9.57 0.88 11.29
C LEU A 85 11.00 0.97 10.75
N ASP A 86 11.80 -0.03 11.08
CA ASP A 86 13.15 -0.21 10.55
C ASP A 86 13.10 -0.99 9.22
N ILE A 87 12.50 -0.36 8.20
CA ILE A 87 12.44 -0.85 6.82
C ILE A 87 13.04 0.25 5.93
N ALA A 88 14.06 -0.10 5.16
CA ALA A 88 14.80 0.86 4.35
C ALA A 88 13.98 1.41 3.18
N GLU A 89 13.30 0.52 2.44
CA GLU A 89 12.56 0.87 1.23
C GLU A 89 11.05 0.87 1.51
N MET A 90 10.43 2.04 1.38
CA MET A 90 8.98 2.18 1.49
C MET A 90 8.42 2.88 0.25
N HIS A 91 7.31 2.36 -0.28
CA HIS A 91 6.63 2.90 -1.45
C HIS A 91 5.16 3.12 -1.14
N ILE A 92 4.57 4.14 -1.77
CA ILE A 92 3.14 4.39 -1.72
C ILE A 92 2.59 4.60 -3.13
N GLU A 93 1.37 4.13 -3.34
CA GLU A 93 0.65 4.28 -4.59
C GLU A 93 -0.85 4.45 -4.30
N ASN A 94 -1.58 5.01 -5.25
CA ASN A 94 -3.04 4.99 -5.26
C ASN A 94 -3.56 3.54 -5.28
N ASP A 95 -4.66 3.29 -4.57
CA ASP A 95 -5.29 1.98 -4.45
C ASP A 95 -5.68 1.31 -5.77
N ALA A 96 -6.24 2.05 -6.73
CA ALA A 96 -6.61 1.51 -8.04
C ALA A 96 -5.38 1.19 -8.89
N ASN A 97 -4.35 2.03 -8.86
CA ASN A 97 -3.07 1.76 -9.51
C ASN A 97 -2.38 0.53 -8.91
N ALA A 98 -2.25 0.46 -7.59
CA ALA A 98 -1.67 -0.68 -6.89
C ALA A 98 -2.40 -1.99 -7.20
N ALA A 99 -3.73 -1.96 -7.29
CA ALA A 99 -4.52 -3.13 -7.67
C ALA A 99 -4.27 -3.53 -9.15
N ALA A 100 -4.18 -2.56 -10.08
CA ALA A 100 -3.87 -2.84 -11.47
C ALA A 100 -2.48 -3.46 -11.63
N TRP A 101 -1.50 -2.95 -10.88
CA TRP A 101 -0.16 -3.50 -10.82
C TRP A 101 -0.15 -4.94 -10.27
N GLY A 102 -0.89 -5.20 -9.18
CA GLY A 102 -1.06 -6.54 -8.62
C GLY A 102 -1.60 -7.54 -9.64
N GLU A 103 -2.63 -7.16 -10.40
CA GLU A 103 -3.19 -7.99 -11.47
C GLU A 103 -2.17 -8.25 -12.60
N ALA A 104 -1.31 -7.28 -12.91
CA ALA A 104 -0.28 -7.41 -13.95
C ALA A 104 0.89 -8.30 -13.55
N ILE A 105 1.29 -8.34 -12.27
CA ILE A 105 2.45 -9.14 -11.82
C ILE A 105 2.07 -10.53 -11.31
N ALA A 106 0.89 -10.66 -10.72
CA ALA A 106 0.47 -11.88 -10.00
C ALA A 106 -0.96 -12.34 -10.30
N GLY A 107 -1.77 -11.53 -10.98
CA GLY A 107 -3.18 -11.83 -11.25
C GLY A 107 -3.51 -12.13 -12.71
N ALA A 108 -4.71 -11.75 -13.12
CA ALA A 108 -5.31 -12.11 -14.40
C ALA A 108 -4.63 -11.46 -15.62
N ALA A 109 -3.90 -10.36 -15.42
CA ALA A 109 -3.19 -9.67 -16.50
C ALA A 109 -1.73 -10.14 -16.66
N LYS A 110 -1.27 -11.11 -15.85
CA LYS A 110 0.10 -11.62 -15.89
C LYS A 110 0.50 -12.08 -17.29
N GLY A 111 1.65 -11.58 -17.76
CA GLY A 111 2.19 -11.86 -19.09
C GLY A 111 1.71 -10.91 -20.19
N SER A 112 0.75 -10.02 -19.89
CA SER A 112 0.37 -8.94 -20.80
C SER A 112 1.42 -7.83 -20.79
N LYS A 113 1.69 -7.21 -21.94
CA LYS A 113 2.57 -6.04 -22.04
C LYS A 113 1.92 -4.78 -21.47
N SER A 114 0.62 -4.65 -21.69
CA SER A 114 -0.20 -3.52 -21.24
C SER A 114 -1.58 -4.04 -20.85
N SER A 115 -2.18 -3.46 -19.82
CA SER A 115 -3.49 -3.84 -19.31
C SER A 115 -4.20 -2.63 -18.69
N VAL A 116 -5.52 -2.61 -18.78
CA VAL A 116 -6.35 -1.64 -18.07
C VAL A 116 -7.20 -2.40 -17.06
N MET A 117 -7.15 -1.99 -15.81
CA MET A 117 -8.03 -2.48 -14.76
C MET A 117 -9.09 -1.44 -14.45
N ILE A 118 -10.34 -1.88 -14.34
CA ILE A 118 -11.47 -1.05 -13.90
C ILE A 118 -12.01 -1.67 -12.61
N THR A 119 -12.02 -0.90 -11.52
CA THR A 119 -12.61 -1.32 -10.25
C THR A 119 -14.05 -0.82 -10.17
N LEU A 120 -14.98 -1.73 -9.93
CA LEU A 120 -16.40 -1.44 -9.77
C LEU A 120 -16.81 -1.74 -8.34
N GLY A 121 -17.13 -0.70 -7.57
CA GLY A 121 -17.56 -0.81 -6.18
C GLY A 121 -18.48 0.36 -5.78
N THR A 122 -18.26 0.95 -4.60
CA THR A 122 -18.98 2.17 -4.19
C THR A 122 -18.75 3.34 -5.16
N GLY A 123 -17.62 3.33 -5.85
CA GLY A 123 -17.32 4.19 -6.99
C GLY A 123 -16.70 3.41 -8.14
N VAL A 124 -16.27 4.13 -9.18
CA VAL A 124 -15.49 3.59 -10.29
C VAL A 124 -14.07 4.11 -10.18
N GLY A 125 -13.10 3.21 -10.12
CA GLY A 125 -11.68 3.52 -10.22
C GLY A 125 -11.04 2.73 -11.36
N GLY A 126 -9.76 2.95 -11.58
CA GLY A 126 -9.00 2.17 -12.54
C GLY A 126 -7.52 2.52 -12.52
N GLY A 127 -6.73 1.61 -13.07
CA GLY A 127 -5.30 1.77 -13.26
C GLY A 127 -4.89 1.23 -14.62
N ILE A 128 -3.86 1.81 -15.22
CA ILE A 128 -3.33 1.42 -16.51
C ILE A 128 -1.93 0.93 -16.28
N VAL A 129 -1.62 -0.28 -16.72
CA VAL A 129 -0.24 -0.75 -16.83
C VAL A 129 0.16 -0.69 -18.28
N ASP A 130 1.24 0.00 -18.62
CA ASP A 130 1.80 0.05 -19.97
C ASP A 130 3.31 -0.20 -19.94
N GLY A 131 3.75 -1.22 -20.67
CA GLY A 131 5.18 -1.57 -20.73
C GLY A 131 5.78 -1.94 -19.37
N GLY A 132 4.98 -2.48 -18.45
CA GLY A 132 5.41 -2.85 -17.10
C GLY A 132 5.54 -1.68 -16.12
N LYS A 133 4.86 -0.57 -16.38
CA LYS A 133 4.73 0.56 -15.45
C LYS A 133 3.25 0.86 -15.21
N VAL A 134 2.90 1.20 -13.98
CA VAL A 134 1.60 1.76 -13.61
C VAL A 134 1.66 3.28 -13.62
#